data_AF-A0A532DHQ1-F1
#
_entry.id   AF-A0A532DHQ1-F1
#
_cell.length_a   1.000
_cell.length_b   1.000
_cell.length_c   1.000
_cell.angle_alpha   90.00
_cell.angle_beta   90.00
_cell.angle_gamma   90.00
#
_symmetry.space_group_name_H-M   'P 1'
#
loop_
_entity.id
_entity.type
_entity.pdbx_description
1 polymer ?
#
loop_
_entity_poly.entity_id
_entity_poly.type
_entity_poly.pdbx_seq_one_letter_code
_entity_poly.pdbx_strand_id
1 'polypeptide(L)'
;MPDYYLSIAQRHAARYYQEKFRLSKEAKVSQHFAGQVRRFEPDNIVIHKEFPGACAPFVQARTGTWHVMLPFDLKISRSPEDPLEAGLRIWYAKEGYSFPLRYEMGRLCSDYDDQVLDLDMTDPHLLFVSVSPLKERELGTVDRATPADIPFDIGLPRAFLDSSTTLGPYVQVVCNIKVWFDATSVNLLFQGAPDLHEYGLHGASGLLTRTYASEKTAAYAGAGNQPWQQGLSFNFINMHLQLLPDTTTAIVPASTPIFSFHPIMSRENIQLEDARALAH
;
A
#
# COMPACT_ATOMS: atom_id res chain seq x y z
N MET A 1 -5.03 14.70 5.25
CA MET A 1 -5.21 13.84 6.44
C MET A 1 -3.89 13.56 7.15
N PRO A 2 -3.14 14.60 7.58
CA PRO A 2 -1.83 14.40 8.23
C PRO A 2 -1.95 13.64 9.55
N ASP A 3 -2.93 13.98 10.40
CA ASP A 3 -3.14 13.34 11.71
C ASP A 3 -3.38 11.82 11.57
N TYR A 4 -4.20 11.45 10.58
CA TYR A 4 -4.46 10.05 10.28
C TYR A 4 -3.17 9.30 9.92
N TYR A 5 -2.44 9.77 8.91
CA TYR A 5 -1.26 9.05 8.41
C TYR A 5 -0.09 9.06 9.41
N LEU A 6 0.15 10.17 10.11
CA LEU A 6 1.31 10.33 10.99
C LEU A 6 1.13 9.67 12.35
N SER A 7 -0.12 9.53 12.83
CA SER A 7 -0.38 9.01 14.18
C SER A 7 -1.34 7.81 14.17
N ILE A 8 -2.55 8.00 13.65
CA ILE A 8 -3.66 7.05 13.86
C ILE A 8 -3.40 5.75 13.09
N ALA A 9 -3.03 5.85 11.81
CA ALA A 9 -2.62 4.72 10.97
C ALA A 9 -1.44 3.96 11.60
N GLN A 10 -0.43 4.65 12.12
CA GLN A 10 0.73 3.98 12.73
C GLN A 10 0.34 3.20 13.99
N ARG A 11 -0.59 3.72 14.80
CA ARG A 11 -1.17 3.01 15.94
C ARG A 11 -1.96 1.77 15.49
N HIS A 12 -2.74 1.87 14.41
CA HIS A 12 -3.43 0.71 13.85
C HIS A 12 -2.47 -0.33 13.30
N ALA A 13 -1.42 0.07 12.59
CA ALA A 13 -0.39 -0.85 12.09
C ALA A 13 0.31 -1.57 13.24
N ALA A 14 0.70 -0.84 14.29
CA ALA A 14 1.31 -1.44 15.47
C ALA A 14 0.37 -2.47 16.13
N ARG A 15 -0.91 -2.14 16.28
CA ARG A 15 -1.92 -3.07 16.82
C ARG A 15 -2.10 -4.29 15.91
N TYR A 16 -2.27 -4.09 14.60
CA TYR A 16 -2.41 -5.14 13.60
C TYR A 16 -1.28 -6.17 13.70
N TYR A 17 -0.03 -5.69 13.66
CA TYR A 17 1.13 -6.58 13.72
C TYR A 17 1.32 -7.22 15.09
N GLN A 18 0.99 -6.53 16.19
CA GLN A 18 1.01 -7.13 17.51
C GLN A 18 -0.05 -8.23 17.65
N GLU A 19 -1.28 -8.01 17.22
CA GLU A 19 -2.35 -9.02 17.29
C GLU A 19 -2.01 -10.23 16.44
N LYS A 20 -1.46 -9.99 15.25
CA LYS A 20 -1.12 -11.05 14.30
C LYS A 20 0.13 -11.84 14.68
N PHE A 21 1.22 -11.18 15.06
CA PHE A 21 2.54 -11.80 15.23
C PHE A 21 2.96 -12.03 16.69
N ARG A 22 2.21 -11.55 17.69
CA ARG A 22 2.59 -11.74 19.10
C ARG A 22 2.48 -13.21 19.51
N LEU A 23 3.62 -13.78 19.90
CA LEU A 23 3.69 -15.07 20.56
C LEU A 23 2.99 -15.03 21.93
N SER A 24 2.13 -16.03 22.19
CA SER A 24 1.56 -16.24 23.52
C SER A 24 2.65 -16.68 24.52
N LYS A 25 2.32 -16.63 25.81
CA LYS A 25 3.27 -17.09 26.84
C LYS A 25 3.51 -18.61 26.71
N GLU A 26 2.48 -19.40 26.41
CA GLU A 26 2.64 -20.84 26.14
C GLU A 26 3.55 -21.07 24.93
N ALA A 27 3.32 -20.37 23.82
CA ALA A 27 4.14 -20.52 22.61
C ALA A 27 5.62 -20.19 22.86
N LYS A 28 5.92 -19.12 23.61
CA LYS A 28 7.31 -18.76 23.98
C LYS A 28 7.98 -19.86 24.79
N VAL A 29 7.31 -20.39 25.82
CA VAL A 29 7.83 -21.50 26.63
C VAL A 29 8.04 -22.74 25.77
N SER A 30 7.07 -23.02 24.89
CA SER A 30 7.12 -24.12 23.93
C SER A 30 8.07 -23.89 22.75
N GLN A 31 8.76 -22.77 22.62
CA GLN A 31 9.83 -22.57 21.62
C GLN A 31 11.23 -22.65 22.23
N HIS A 32 11.35 -22.49 23.56
CA HIS A 32 12.63 -22.67 24.24
C HIS A 32 12.99 -24.15 24.38
N PHE A 33 14.01 -24.60 23.64
CA PHE A 33 14.53 -25.98 23.65
C PHE A 33 15.26 -26.40 24.94
N ALA A 34 15.18 -25.60 26.01
CA ALA A 34 15.77 -25.93 27.31
C ALA A 34 14.67 -26.36 28.29
N GLY A 35 14.75 -27.58 28.84
CA GLY A 35 13.83 -28.07 29.88
C GLY A 35 13.34 -29.52 29.73
N GLN A 36 12.21 -29.82 30.38
CA GLN A 36 11.58 -31.16 30.50
C GLN A 36 11.38 -31.89 29.17
N VAL A 37 11.31 -33.23 29.23
CA VAL A 37 11.01 -34.12 28.09
C VAL A 37 9.71 -33.67 27.42
N ARG A 38 9.82 -33.21 26.17
CA ARG A 38 8.68 -32.77 25.38
C ARG A 38 7.97 -33.94 24.70
N ARG A 39 6.67 -33.77 24.48
CA ARG A 39 5.87 -34.67 23.66
C ARG A 39 5.89 -34.17 22.21
N PHE A 40 5.88 -35.11 21.27
CA PHE A 40 5.74 -34.80 19.85
C PHE A 40 4.27 -34.44 19.58
N GLU A 41 4.00 -33.15 19.33
CA GLU A 41 2.65 -32.61 19.19
C GLU A 41 2.53 -31.75 17.91
N PRO A 42 2.70 -32.34 16.72
CA PRO A 42 2.74 -31.63 15.44
C PRO A 42 1.39 -31.05 14.99
N ASP A 43 0.31 -31.26 15.76
CA ASP A 43 -1.06 -30.75 15.50
C ASP A 43 -1.55 -29.75 16.58
N ASN A 44 -0.72 -29.44 17.58
CA ASN A 44 -1.08 -28.50 18.66
C ASN A 44 -0.91 -27.03 18.22
N ILE A 45 -2.00 -26.46 17.68
CA ILE A 45 -2.07 -25.08 17.20
C ILE A 45 -1.73 -24.00 18.25
N VAL A 46 -1.81 -24.32 19.55
CA VAL A 46 -1.47 -23.38 20.63
C VAL A 46 0.05 -23.15 20.69
N ILE A 47 0.84 -24.16 20.36
CA ILE A 47 2.32 -24.10 20.36
C ILE A 47 2.92 -23.83 18.98
N HIS A 48 2.17 -24.04 17.90
CA HIS A 48 2.61 -23.84 16.48
C HIS A 48 2.75 -22.39 16.03
N LYS A 49 3.17 -21.49 16.90
CA LYS A 49 3.31 -20.07 16.54
C LYS A 49 4.70 -19.67 16.03
N GLU A 50 5.53 -20.60 15.59
CA GLU A 50 6.63 -20.24 14.68
C GLU A 50 6.07 -20.10 13.26
N PHE A 51 5.49 -18.94 12.97
CA PHE A 51 5.16 -18.54 11.60
C PHE A 51 6.15 -17.48 11.11
N PRO A 52 6.39 -17.38 9.79
CA PRO A 52 7.27 -16.38 9.21
C PRO A 52 6.94 -14.98 9.75
N GLY A 53 7.87 -14.39 10.50
CA GLY A 53 7.72 -13.03 11.04
C GLY A 53 7.49 -12.91 12.55
N ALA A 54 7.30 -14.02 13.30
CA ALA A 54 7.13 -13.97 14.76
C ALA A 54 8.43 -13.67 15.54
N CYS A 55 9.61 -13.77 14.89
CA CYS A 55 10.89 -13.45 15.51
C CYS A 55 11.02 -11.93 15.74
N ALA A 56 11.62 -11.54 16.87
CA ALA A 56 11.66 -10.15 17.33
C ALA A 56 12.18 -9.14 16.28
N PRO A 57 13.26 -9.42 15.51
CA PRO A 57 13.72 -8.53 14.45
C PRO A 57 12.69 -8.32 13.34
N PHE A 58 11.93 -9.36 12.97
CA PHE A 58 10.91 -9.26 11.93
C PHE A 58 9.63 -8.56 12.41
N VAL A 59 9.29 -8.72 13.69
CA VAL A 59 8.22 -7.92 14.32
C VAL A 59 8.65 -6.46 14.37
N GLN A 60 9.88 -6.18 14.80
CA GLN A 60 10.41 -4.82 14.84
C GLN A 60 10.45 -4.16 13.46
N ALA A 61 10.83 -4.89 12.41
CA ALA A 61 10.80 -4.39 11.04
C ALA A 61 9.38 -4.02 10.59
N ARG A 62 8.35 -4.73 11.06
CA ARG A 62 6.94 -4.41 10.78
C ARG A 62 6.44 -3.27 11.65
N THR A 63 6.65 -3.29 12.96
CA THR A 63 6.10 -2.30 13.90
C THR A 63 6.87 -0.99 13.95
N GLY A 64 8.15 -0.99 13.57
CA GLY A 64 9.03 0.18 13.56
C GLY A 64 9.08 0.93 12.23
N THR A 65 8.33 0.46 11.23
CA THR A 65 8.23 1.05 9.91
C THR A 65 7.00 1.94 9.80
N TRP A 66 7.04 2.95 8.93
CA TRP A 66 5.88 3.78 8.64
C TRP A 66 4.98 3.11 7.59
N HIS A 67 3.68 3.04 7.85
CA HIS A 67 2.70 2.35 6.99
C HIS A 67 1.67 3.31 6.39
N VAL A 68 1.27 3.03 5.16
CA VAL A 68 0.11 3.67 4.51
C VAL A 68 -1.06 2.71 4.55
N MET A 69 -2.20 3.25 4.98
CA MET A 69 -3.45 2.54 5.22
C MET A 69 -4.58 3.40 4.70
N LEU A 70 -5.67 2.78 4.23
CA LEU A 70 -6.87 3.49 3.82
C LEU A 70 -7.92 3.45 4.94
N PRO A 71 -8.68 4.53 5.18
CA PRO A 71 -9.72 4.56 6.22
C PRO A 71 -11.06 3.90 5.80
N PHE A 72 -11.06 3.22 4.66
CA PHE A 72 -12.18 2.51 4.04
C PHE A 72 -11.67 1.25 3.36
N ASP A 73 -12.55 0.29 3.10
CA ASP A 73 -12.19 -0.89 2.31
C ASP A 73 -11.97 -0.53 0.85
N LEU A 74 -10.95 -1.14 0.25
CA LEU A 74 -10.65 -1.08 -1.16
C LEU A 74 -10.84 -2.47 -1.78
N LYS A 75 -11.64 -2.57 -2.85
CA LYS A 75 -11.81 -3.79 -3.63
C LYS A 75 -11.26 -3.58 -5.03
N ILE A 76 -10.44 -4.52 -5.51
CA ILE A 76 -10.01 -4.64 -6.91
C ILE A 76 -10.55 -5.96 -7.43
N SER A 77 -11.26 -5.96 -8.54
CA SER A 77 -11.84 -7.16 -9.13
C SER A 77 -11.74 -7.15 -10.66
N ARG A 78 -11.71 -8.34 -11.26
CA ARG A 78 -11.91 -8.56 -12.70
C ARG A 78 -13.38 -8.80 -13.06
N SER A 79 -14.27 -8.82 -12.06
CA SER A 79 -15.71 -8.96 -12.24
C SER A 79 -16.43 -7.68 -11.81
N PRO A 80 -17.52 -7.29 -12.51
CA PRO A 80 -18.37 -6.18 -12.08
C PRO A 80 -19.23 -6.52 -10.85
N GLU A 81 -19.25 -7.77 -10.39
CA GLU A 81 -20.15 -8.24 -9.33
C GLU A 81 -19.78 -7.70 -7.94
N ASP A 82 -20.82 -7.40 -7.17
CA ASP A 82 -20.77 -6.92 -5.79
C ASP A 82 -19.80 -5.74 -5.55
N PRO A 83 -19.89 -4.63 -6.30
CA PRO A 83 -19.03 -3.48 -6.06
C PRO A 83 -19.29 -2.89 -4.66
N LEU A 84 -18.26 -2.34 -4.03
CA LEU A 84 -18.43 -1.59 -2.79
C LEU A 84 -19.21 -0.28 -3.03
N GLU A 85 -19.92 0.20 -2.01
CA GLU A 85 -21.08 1.07 -2.17
C GLU A 85 -20.76 2.56 -2.34
N ALA A 86 -19.54 3.00 -2.00
CA ALA A 86 -19.20 4.43 -2.03
C ALA A 86 -18.67 4.92 -3.38
N GLY A 87 -18.19 4.02 -4.24
CA GLY A 87 -17.72 4.38 -5.57
C GLY A 87 -17.16 3.21 -6.35
N LEU A 88 -17.18 3.33 -7.68
CA LEU A 88 -16.64 2.37 -8.63
C LEU A 88 -15.92 3.14 -9.75
N ARG A 89 -14.73 2.68 -10.12
CA ARG A 89 -14.00 3.10 -11.31
C ARG A 89 -13.58 1.85 -12.08
N ILE A 90 -13.54 1.99 -13.40
CA ILE A 90 -13.26 0.88 -14.31
C ILE A 90 -12.06 1.26 -15.16
N TRP A 91 -11.15 0.32 -15.37
CA TRP A 91 -10.06 0.46 -16.32
C TRP A 91 -9.95 -0.76 -17.19
N TYR A 92 -9.53 -0.56 -18.43
CA TYR A 92 -8.85 -1.59 -19.19
C TYR A 92 -7.36 -1.51 -18.89
N ALA A 93 -6.74 -2.59 -18.43
CA ALA A 93 -5.37 -2.58 -17.92
C ALA A 93 -4.61 -3.86 -18.29
N LYS A 94 -3.47 -3.68 -18.98
CA LYS A 94 -2.52 -4.73 -19.33
C LYS A 94 -1.09 -4.21 -19.30
N GLU A 95 -0.11 -5.08 -19.48
CA GLU A 95 1.28 -4.65 -19.53
C GLU A 95 1.49 -3.60 -20.63
N GLY A 96 2.10 -2.47 -20.27
CA GLY A 96 2.37 -1.35 -21.17
C GLY A 96 1.16 -0.51 -21.60
N TYR A 97 -0.06 -0.82 -21.14
CA TYR A 97 -1.26 -0.09 -21.55
C TYR A 97 -2.33 -0.07 -20.47
N SER A 98 -2.88 1.10 -20.21
CA SER A 98 -4.11 1.21 -19.44
C SER A 98 -4.96 2.39 -19.90
N PHE A 99 -6.28 2.26 -19.72
CA PHE A 99 -7.24 3.23 -20.21
C PHE A 99 -8.46 3.29 -19.27
N PRO A 100 -8.86 4.49 -18.79
CA PRO A 100 -10.02 4.64 -17.93
C PRO A 100 -11.32 4.44 -18.72
N LEU A 101 -12.26 3.74 -18.11
CA LEU A 101 -13.56 3.41 -18.68
C LEU A 101 -14.69 3.84 -17.75
N ARG A 102 -15.88 3.97 -18.31
CA ARG A 102 -17.15 4.13 -17.59
C ARG A 102 -18.18 3.12 -18.08
N TYR A 103 -19.15 2.80 -17.24
CA TYR A 103 -20.27 1.95 -17.62
C TYR A 103 -21.53 2.80 -17.76
N GLU A 104 -22.12 2.82 -18.95
CA GLU A 104 -23.27 3.64 -19.27
C GLU A 104 -24.25 2.87 -20.17
N MET A 105 -25.54 2.88 -19.81
CA MET A 105 -26.62 2.23 -20.57
C MET A 105 -26.32 0.77 -20.98
N GLY A 106 -25.66 0.01 -20.11
CA GLY A 106 -25.36 -1.40 -20.38
C GLY A 106 -24.06 -1.63 -21.17
N ARG A 107 -23.28 -0.60 -21.45
CA ARG A 107 -22.07 -0.66 -22.29
C ARG A 107 -20.87 -0.05 -21.56
N LEU A 108 -19.69 -0.54 -21.89
CA LEU A 108 -18.44 0.11 -21.52
C LEU A 108 -18.15 1.23 -22.52
N CYS A 109 -17.88 2.42 -22.01
CA CYS A 109 -17.54 3.60 -22.79
C CYS A 109 -16.18 4.14 -22.34
N SER A 110 -15.50 4.83 -23.25
CA SER A 110 -14.35 5.66 -22.93
C SER A 110 -14.72 6.75 -21.91
N ASP A 111 -13.86 6.98 -20.94
CA ASP A 111 -14.03 8.04 -19.92
C ASP A 111 -13.80 9.45 -20.49
N TYR A 112 -13.15 9.57 -21.66
CA TYR A 112 -12.73 10.86 -22.23
C TYR A 112 -13.63 11.40 -23.33
N ASP A 113 -14.09 10.54 -24.23
CA ASP A 113 -14.79 10.92 -25.46
C ASP A 113 -16.10 10.14 -25.68
N ASP A 114 -16.55 9.43 -24.65
CA ASP A 114 -17.84 8.73 -24.59
C ASP A 114 -18.01 7.64 -25.66
N GLN A 115 -16.93 7.26 -26.35
CA GLN A 115 -16.97 6.23 -27.36
C GLN A 115 -17.35 4.89 -26.74
N VAL A 116 -18.44 4.28 -27.24
CA VAL A 116 -18.84 2.93 -26.87
C VAL A 116 -17.78 1.95 -27.36
N LEU A 117 -17.25 1.14 -26.45
CA LEU A 117 -16.23 0.15 -26.73
C LEU A 117 -16.85 -1.24 -26.81
N ASP A 118 -16.41 -2.02 -27.80
CA ASP A 118 -16.81 -3.42 -27.95
C ASP A 118 -15.89 -4.30 -27.09
N LEU A 119 -16.14 -4.28 -25.78
CA LEU A 119 -15.43 -5.07 -24.79
C LEU A 119 -16.40 -6.01 -24.07
N ASP A 120 -16.00 -7.28 -23.95
CA ASP A 120 -16.73 -8.26 -23.15
C ASP A 120 -16.49 -8.00 -21.65
N MET A 121 -17.54 -8.06 -20.82
CA MET A 121 -17.44 -7.84 -19.38
C MET A 121 -16.58 -8.88 -18.64
N THR A 122 -16.27 -10.00 -19.30
CA THR A 122 -15.38 -11.06 -18.81
C THR A 122 -13.95 -10.92 -19.30
N ASP A 123 -13.62 -9.86 -20.06
CA ASP A 123 -12.26 -9.62 -20.52
C ASP A 123 -11.31 -9.54 -19.30
N PRO A 124 -10.24 -10.35 -19.27
CA PRO A 124 -9.35 -10.45 -18.11
C PRO A 124 -8.59 -9.15 -17.83
N HIS A 125 -8.55 -8.21 -18.77
CA HIS A 125 -7.91 -6.91 -18.62
C HIS A 125 -8.83 -5.84 -18.04
N LEU A 126 -10.12 -6.13 -17.84
CA LEU A 126 -10.99 -5.24 -17.11
C LEU A 126 -10.69 -5.29 -15.61
N LEU A 127 -10.52 -4.11 -15.02
CA LEU A 127 -10.36 -3.92 -13.60
C LEU A 127 -11.48 -3.02 -13.09
N PHE A 128 -12.25 -3.53 -12.14
CA PHE A 128 -13.27 -2.85 -11.36
C PHE A 128 -12.69 -2.53 -9.98
N VAL A 129 -12.44 -1.26 -9.71
CA VAL A 129 -11.96 -0.81 -8.40
C VAL A 129 -13.09 -0.09 -7.70
N SER A 130 -13.49 -0.60 -6.55
CA SER A 130 -14.54 0.00 -5.74
C SER A 130 -14.08 0.26 -4.33
N VAL A 131 -14.74 1.20 -3.66
CA VAL A 131 -14.44 1.61 -2.30
C VAL A 131 -15.71 1.60 -1.45
N SER A 132 -15.59 1.16 -0.20
CA SER A 132 -16.69 1.23 0.76
C SER A 132 -16.83 2.63 1.35
N PRO A 133 -17.96 2.94 2.00
CA PRO A 133 -18.05 4.12 2.85
C PRO A 133 -16.98 4.12 3.94
N LEU A 134 -16.67 5.32 4.45
CA LEU A 134 -15.69 5.53 5.49
C LEU A 134 -15.97 4.66 6.73
N LYS A 135 -14.97 3.88 7.13
CA LYS A 135 -15.04 3.03 8.34
C LYS A 135 -14.28 3.62 9.52
N GLU A 136 -13.18 4.31 9.25
CA GLU A 136 -12.41 5.01 10.28
C GLU A 136 -13.01 6.40 10.55
N ARG A 137 -13.29 6.68 11.83
CA ARG A 137 -13.87 7.96 12.27
C ARG A 137 -12.81 8.92 12.80
N GLU A 138 -11.69 8.39 13.29
CA GLU A 138 -10.55 9.17 13.74
C GLU A 138 -9.64 9.52 12.56
N LEU A 139 -9.98 10.59 11.82
CA LEU A 139 -9.16 11.07 10.69
C LEU A 139 -8.33 12.32 11.01
N GLY A 140 -8.68 13.02 12.10
CA GLY A 140 -8.21 14.38 12.37
C GLY A 140 -8.57 15.33 11.23
N THR A 141 -7.64 16.20 10.84
CA THR A 141 -7.86 17.21 9.81
C THR A 141 -7.79 16.60 8.40
N VAL A 142 -8.85 16.79 7.61
CA VAL A 142 -8.90 16.28 6.22
C VAL A 142 -8.73 17.42 5.22
N ASP A 143 -7.50 17.60 4.77
CA ASP A 143 -7.15 18.49 3.64
C ASP A 143 -7.16 17.70 2.31
N ARG A 144 -8.36 17.26 1.90
CA ARG A 144 -8.63 16.68 0.58
C ARG A 144 -9.97 17.23 0.13
N ALA A 145 -10.02 17.78 -1.08
CA ALA A 145 -11.26 18.23 -1.68
C ALA A 145 -12.23 17.05 -1.81
N THR A 146 -13.45 17.22 -1.32
CA THR A 146 -14.54 16.25 -1.46
C THR A 146 -15.73 16.93 -2.14
N PRO A 147 -16.55 16.19 -2.92
CA PRO A 147 -17.75 16.76 -3.51
C PRO A 147 -18.69 17.31 -2.43
N ALA A 148 -19.17 18.55 -2.61
CA ALA A 148 -19.98 19.24 -1.60
C ALA A 148 -21.41 18.68 -1.49
N ASP A 149 -21.87 17.98 -2.51
CA ASP A 149 -23.20 17.39 -2.67
C ASP A 149 -23.31 15.96 -2.12
N ILE A 150 -22.20 15.36 -1.69
CA ILE A 150 -22.13 13.98 -1.22
C ILE A 150 -21.75 13.96 0.27
N PRO A 151 -22.40 13.13 1.11
CA PRO A 151 -22.00 12.96 2.50
C PRO A 151 -20.51 12.62 2.63
N PHE A 152 -19.83 13.21 3.60
CA PHE A 152 -18.38 13.07 3.78
C PHE A 152 -17.90 11.61 3.82
N ASP A 153 -18.67 10.73 4.47
CA ASP A 153 -18.39 9.30 4.58
C ASP A 153 -18.32 8.58 3.22
N ILE A 154 -18.96 9.12 2.18
CA ILE A 154 -18.93 8.60 0.82
C ILE A 154 -17.97 9.45 -0.04
N GLY A 155 -18.04 10.77 0.12
CA GLY A 155 -17.27 11.74 -0.66
C GLY A 155 -15.77 11.60 -0.47
N LEU A 156 -15.29 11.25 0.72
CA LEU A 156 -13.86 11.06 0.98
C LEU A 156 -13.30 9.80 0.28
N PRO A 157 -13.84 8.58 0.47
CA PRO A 157 -13.43 7.41 -0.31
C PRO A 157 -13.51 7.64 -1.82
N ARG A 158 -14.59 8.28 -2.29
CA ARG A 158 -14.76 8.61 -3.71
C ARG A 158 -13.67 9.55 -4.21
N ALA A 159 -13.29 10.58 -3.44
CA ALA A 159 -12.20 11.48 -3.80
C ALA A 159 -10.83 10.78 -3.87
N PHE A 160 -10.62 9.68 -3.14
CA PHE A 160 -9.44 8.81 -3.33
C PHE A 160 -9.53 8.04 -4.64
N LEU A 161 -10.68 7.43 -4.90
CA LEU A 161 -10.92 6.63 -6.09
C LEU A 161 -10.86 7.46 -7.37
N ASP A 162 -11.44 8.65 -7.40
CA ASP A 162 -11.43 9.56 -8.56
C ASP A 162 -10.01 10.07 -8.88
N SER A 163 -9.14 10.17 -7.86
CA SER A 163 -7.73 10.52 -8.05
C SER A 163 -6.84 9.35 -8.47
N SER A 164 -7.38 8.13 -8.51
CA SER A 164 -6.61 6.94 -8.85
C SER A 164 -6.41 6.80 -10.36
N THR A 165 -5.31 6.18 -10.73
CA THR A 165 -4.97 5.86 -12.12
C THR A 165 -4.42 4.44 -12.19
N THR A 166 -3.94 4.04 -13.35
CA THR A 166 -3.29 2.74 -13.55
C THR A 166 -1.95 2.92 -14.24
N LEU A 167 -0.99 2.08 -13.89
CA LEU A 167 0.30 1.95 -14.55
C LEU A 167 0.43 0.51 -15.05
N GLY A 168 -0.01 0.29 -16.29
CA GLY A 168 -0.22 -1.06 -16.80
C GLY A 168 -1.21 -1.83 -15.90
N PRO A 169 -0.83 -2.99 -15.33
CA PRO A 169 -1.72 -3.77 -14.47
C PRO A 169 -1.83 -3.24 -13.02
N TYR A 170 -1.03 -2.25 -12.63
CA TYR A 170 -1.07 -1.70 -11.27
C TYR A 170 -2.12 -0.61 -11.15
N VAL A 171 -3.02 -0.72 -10.16
CA VAL A 171 -3.89 0.35 -9.70
C VAL A 171 -3.09 1.28 -8.80
N GLN A 172 -2.93 2.53 -9.23
CA GLN A 172 -2.23 3.58 -8.50
C GLN A 172 -3.22 4.41 -7.68
N VAL A 173 -3.22 4.24 -6.36
CA VAL A 173 -4.03 5.05 -5.43
C VAL A 173 -3.19 6.22 -4.91
N VAL A 174 -3.61 7.44 -5.26
CA VAL A 174 -2.92 8.66 -4.89
C VAL A 174 -3.18 9.02 -3.44
N CYS A 175 -2.13 9.06 -2.62
CA CYS A 175 -2.26 9.28 -1.17
C CYS A 175 -2.10 10.75 -0.75
N ASN A 176 -1.62 11.62 -1.64
CA ASN A 176 -1.25 13.01 -1.33
C ASN A 176 -0.21 13.14 -0.19
N ILE A 177 0.62 12.13 0.01
CA ILE A 177 1.71 12.20 0.98
C ILE A 177 2.97 12.63 0.23
N LYS A 178 3.56 13.75 0.66
CA LYS A 178 4.81 14.28 0.13
C LYS A 178 5.91 14.12 1.17
N VAL A 179 7.01 13.49 0.81
CA VAL A 179 8.14 13.26 1.72
C VAL A 179 9.36 13.99 1.22
N TRP A 180 10.06 14.66 2.14
CA TRP A 180 11.33 15.33 1.91
C TRP A 180 12.45 14.56 2.62
N PHE A 181 13.58 14.36 1.96
CA PHE A 181 14.70 13.59 2.49
C PHE A 181 16.03 14.05 1.89
N ASP A 182 17.12 13.92 2.65
CA ASP A 182 18.47 14.14 2.13
C ASP A 182 18.92 12.92 1.33
N ALA A 183 18.81 13.01 0.00
CA ALA A 183 19.21 11.97 -0.95
C ALA A 183 20.70 11.63 -0.91
N THR A 184 21.56 12.47 -0.31
CA THR A 184 22.98 12.14 -0.12
C THR A 184 23.20 11.18 1.04
N SER A 185 22.26 11.14 1.99
CA SER A 185 22.39 10.39 3.25
C SER A 185 21.40 9.22 3.36
N VAL A 186 20.20 9.36 2.79
CA VAL A 186 19.10 8.41 2.93
C VAL A 186 18.41 8.18 1.58
N ASN A 187 18.14 6.91 1.28
CA ASN A 187 17.19 6.49 0.26
C ASN A 187 15.92 5.99 0.95
N LEU A 188 14.77 6.08 0.29
CA LEU A 188 13.53 5.54 0.82
C LEU A 188 13.14 4.29 0.05
N LEU A 189 13.20 3.13 0.70
CA LEU A 189 12.62 1.90 0.15
C LEU A 189 11.12 1.93 0.40
N PHE A 190 10.36 1.88 -0.69
CA PHE A 190 8.92 1.79 -0.68
C PHE A 190 8.49 0.44 -1.23
N GLN A 191 7.61 -0.26 -0.54
CA GLN A 191 7.13 -1.58 -0.97
C GLN A 191 5.73 -1.87 -0.44
N GLY A 192 5.01 -2.75 -1.14
CA GLY A 192 3.79 -3.34 -0.61
C GLY A 192 4.03 -3.92 0.78
N ALA A 193 3.04 -3.79 1.67
CA ALA A 193 3.14 -4.32 3.01
C ALA A 193 3.38 -5.85 2.95
N PRO A 194 4.18 -6.43 3.86
CA PRO A 194 4.58 -7.85 3.78
C PRO A 194 3.40 -8.81 3.65
N ASP A 195 2.28 -8.46 4.28
CA ASP A 195 1.11 -9.33 4.41
C ASP A 195 0.03 -9.03 3.34
N LEU A 196 0.30 -8.12 2.41
CA LEU A 196 -0.65 -7.71 1.38
C LEU A 196 -1.13 -8.89 0.51
N HIS A 197 -0.25 -9.89 0.33
CA HIS A 197 -0.54 -11.12 -0.41
C HIS A 197 -1.68 -11.95 0.20
N GLU A 198 -1.90 -11.87 1.51
CA GLU A 198 -3.01 -12.57 2.19
C GLU A 198 -4.37 -12.00 1.77
N TYR A 199 -4.40 -10.78 1.24
CA TYR A 199 -5.60 -10.12 0.73
C TYR A 199 -5.75 -10.29 -0.79
N GLY A 200 -4.92 -11.12 -1.44
CA GLY A 200 -4.98 -11.35 -2.87
C GLY A 200 -4.26 -10.28 -3.71
N LEU A 201 -3.43 -9.43 -3.09
CA LEU A 201 -2.72 -8.33 -3.76
C LEU A 201 -1.20 -8.43 -3.63
N HIS A 202 -0.50 -7.91 -4.64
CA HIS A 202 0.90 -7.55 -4.58
C HIS A 202 1.02 -6.03 -4.75
N GLY A 203 1.86 -5.39 -3.94
CA GLY A 203 2.24 -3.99 -4.11
C GLY A 203 3.57 -3.84 -4.84
N ALA A 204 3.70 -2.87 -5.74
CA ALA A 204 4.99 -2.58 -6.36
C ALA A 204 6.06 -2.19 -5.30
N SER A 205 7.34 -2.44 -5.60
CA SER A 205 8.47 -1.99 -4.77
C SER A 205 9.42 -1.11 -5.57
N GLY A 206 9.97 -0.08 -4.92
CA GLY A 206 10.94 0.81 -5.54
C GLY A 206 11.80 1.54 -4.52
N LEU A 207 13.03 1.86 -4.92
CA LEU A 207 13.95 2.67 -4.13
C LEU A 207 13.90 4.11 -4.63
N LEU A 208 13.49 5.04 -3.78
CA LEU A 208 13.44 6.46 -4.06
C LEU A 208 14.78 7.08 -3.63
N THR A 209 15.65 7.35 -4.60
CA THR A 209 17.02 7.87 -4.36
C THR A 209 17.20 9.33 -4.76
N ARG A 210 16.52 9.79 -5.81
CA ARG A 210 16.54 11.19 -6.26
C ARG A 210 15.26 11.49 -7.04
N THR A 211 14.72 12.69 -6.87
CA THR A 211 13.57 13.13 -7.67
C THR A 211 13.99 13.33 -9.12
N TYR A 212 13.62 12.42 -10.01
CA TYR A 212 13.41 12.74 -11.41
C TYR A 212 11.91 12.74 -11.60
N ALA A 213 11.29 13.91 -11.48
CA ALA A 213 9.89 14.06 -11.81
C ALA A 213 9.72 13.65 -13.29
N SER A 214 9.12 12.48 -13.54
CA SER A 214 8.71 12.09 -14.90
C SER A 214 7.57 12.99 -15.41
N GLU A 215 6.90 13.70 -14.52
CA GLU A 215 5.81 14.62 -14.88
C GLU A 215 6.00 15.99 -14.23
N LYS A 216 6.00 17.02 -15.07
CA LYS A 216 5.86 18.43 -14.69
C LYS A 216 4.44 18.69 -14.21
N THR A 217 3.97 18.04 -13.14
CA THR A 217 2.67 18.40 -12.55
C THR A 217 2.80 19.73 -11.80
N ALA A 218 1.72 20.52 -11.78
CA ALA A 218 1.68 21.79 -11.05
C ALA A 218 2.02 21.66 -9.55
N ALA A 219 1.88 20.45 -8.97
CA ALA A 219 2.30 20.15 -7.60
C ALA A 219 3.84 20.11 -7.41
N TYR A 220 4.63 19.93 -8.48
CA TYR A 220 6.09 20.13 -8.48
C TYR A 220 6.45 21.61 -8.70
N ALA A 221 5.60 22.37 -9.40
CA ALA A 221 5.82 23.79 -9.64
C ALA A 221 5.53 24.61 -8.36
N GLY A 222 6.53 25.34 -7.85
CA GLY A 222 6.41 26.14 -6.63
C GLY A 222 6.74 25.40 -5.32
N ALA A 223 7.05 24.10 -5.41
CA ALA A 223 7.43 23.29 -4.26
C ALA A 223 8.76 23.69 -3.59
N GLY A 224 9.62 24.47 -4.24
CA GLY A 224 11.06 24.54 -3.93
C GLY A 224 11.62 25.87 -3.39
N ASN A 225 10.85 26.67 -2.66
CA ASN A 225 11.29 28.02 -2.25
C ASN A 225 11.32 28.27 -0.73
N GLN A 226 11.27 27.24 0.13
CA GLN A 226 11.45 27.44 1.57
C GLN A 226 12.88 27.12 2.03
N PRO A 227 13.48 27.92 2.95
CA PRO A 227 14.85 27.71 3.40
C PRO A 227 15.15 26.28 3.92
N TRP A 228 14.20 25.65 4.60
CA TRP A 228 14.37 24.29 5.15
C TRP A 228 14.44 23.20 4.07
N GLN A 229 14.05 23.49 2.83
CA GLN A 229 14.09 22.56 1.71
C GLN A 229 15.48 22.49 1.06
N GLN A 230 16.38 23.41 1.39
CA GLN A 230 17.70 23.49 0.79
C GLN A 230 18.47 22.18 1.04
N GLY A 231 18.94 21.55 -0.05
CA GLY A 231 19.68 20.28 0.00
C GLY A 231 18.81 19.03 0.10
N LEU A 232 17.48 19.17 0.25
CA LEU A 232 16.56 18.03 0.30
C LEU A 232 16.01 17.68 -1.09
N SER A 233 15.84 16.37 -1.32
CA SER A 233 14.98 15.84 -2.38
C SER A 233 13.58 15.61 -1.84
N PHE A 234 12.59 15.46 -2.74
CA PHE A 234 11.24 15.05 -2.32
C PHE A 234 10.60 14.07 -3.29
N ASN A 235 9.65 13.28 -2.83
CA ASN A 235 8.80 12.44 -3.67
C ASN A 235 7.37 12.42 -3.16
N PHE A 236 6.44 12.12 -4.08
CA PHE A 236 5.07 11.75 -3.71
C PHE A 236 4.97 10.25 -3.51
N ILE A 237 4.15 9.90 -2.54
CA ILE A 237 3.85 8.53 -2.20
C ILE A 237 2.49 8.16 -2.79
N ASN A 238 2.49 7.13 -3.62
CA ASN A 238 1.28 6.52 -4.16
C ASN A 238 1.36 5.02 -3.96
N MET A 239 0.24 4.38 -3.64
CA MET A 239 0.16 2.92 -3.54
C MET A 239 -0.03 2.36 -4.95
N HIS A 240 0.71 1.30 -5.30
CA HIS A 240 0.58 0.63 -6.59
C HIS A 240 0.20 -0.83 -6.34
N LEU A 241 -1.04 -1.19 -6.64
CA LEU A 241 -1.63 -2.47 -6.25
C LEU A 241 -1.98 -3.30 -7.48
N GLN A 242 -1.64 -4.58 -7.46
CA GLN A 242 -2.00 -5.53 -8.50
C GLN A 242 -2.61 -6.78 -7.87
N LEU A 243 -3.60 -7.38 -8.50
CA LEU A 243 -4.07 -8.72 -8.13
C LEU A 243 -2.92 -9.73 -8.25
N LEU A 244 -2.83 -10.65 -7.29
CA LEU A 244 -1.93 -11.80 -7.41
C LEU A 244 -2.29 -12.62 -8.66
N PRO A 245 -1.33 -13.42 -9.19
CA PRO A 245 -1.64 -14.44 -10.17
C PRO A 245 -2.83 -15.29 -9.69
N ASP A 246 -3.73 -15.62 -10.61
CA ASP A 246 -4.94 -16.41 -10.37
C ASP A 246 -5.98 -15.81 -9.41
N THR A 247 -5.74 -14.62 -8.86
CA THR A 247 -6.72 -13.89 -8.06
C THR A 247 -7.60 -13.03 -8.96
N THR A 248 -8.91 -13.27 -8.90
CA THR A 248 -9.91 -12.49 -9.67
C THR A 248 -10.47 -11.32 -8.88
N THR A 249 -10.48 -11.41 -7.54
CA THR A 249 -11.00 -10.38 -6.65
C THR A 249 -10.17 -10.33 -5.36
N ALA A 250 -9.87 -9.12 -4.92
CA ALA A 250 -9.18 -8.84 -3.67
C ALA A 250 -9.89 -7.70 -2.93
N ILE A 251 -9.97 -7.81 -1.61
CA ILE A 251 -10.51 -6.77 -0.73
C ILE A 251 -9.49 -6.51 0.38
N VAL A 252 -9.07 -5.26 0.50
CA VAL A 252 -8.25 -4.79 1.61
C VAL A 252 -9.17 -4.04 2.58
N PRO A 253 -9.38 -4.56 3.80
CA PRO A 253 -10.19 -3.89 4.79
C PRO A 253 -9.59 -2.54 5.21
N ALA A 254 -10.46 -1.62 5.63
CA ALA A 254 -10.05 -0.37 6.25
C ALA A 254 -9.02 -0.60 7.36
N SER A 255 -8.08 0.32 7.50
CA SER A 255 -7.03 0.27 8.53
C SER A 255 -6.22 -1.03 8.50
N THR A 256 -5.94 -1.55 7.29
CA THR A 256 -4.98 -2.63 7.03
C THR A 256 -3.70 -2.03 6.43
N PRO A 257 -2.49 -2.41 6.90
CA PRO A 257 -1.23 -1.99 6.27
C PRO A 257 -1.20 -2.39 4.80
N ILE A 258 -1.08 -1.42 3.89
CA ILE A 258 -1.05 -1.66 2.44
C ILE A 258 0.36 -1.47 1.89
N PHE A 259 1.05 -0.45 2.37
CA PHE A 259 2.39 -0.08 1.90
C PHE A 259 3.26 0.40 3.06
N SER A 260 4.58 0.23 2.91
CA SER A 260 5.56 0.50 3.97
C SER A 260 6.76 1.30 3.46
N PHE A 261 7.35 2.13 4.33
CA PHE A 261 8.49 3.02 4.03
C PHE A 261 9.66 2.77 4.95
N HIS A 262 10.78 2.38 4.37
CA HIS A 262 12.00 2.15 5.12
C HIS A 262 13.03 3.22 4.74
N PRO A 263 13.49 4.06 5.69
CA PRO A 263 14.67 4.87 5.47
C PRO A 263 15.90 3.95 5.43
N ILE A 264 16.63 3.98 4.33
CA ILE A 264 17.84 3.20 4.09
C ILE A 264 19.03 4.15 3.99
N MET A 265 20.03 3.99 4.85
CA MET A 265 21.23 4.85 4.83
C MET A 265 22.05 4.60 3.56
N SER A 266 22.49 5.67 2.89
CA SER A 266 23.20 5.62 1.60
C SER A 266 24.61 5.03 1.70
N ARG A 267 25.26 5.16 2.86
CA ARG A 267 26.69 4.86 3.05
C ARG A 267 27.02 3.38 3.21
N GLU A 268 26.01 2.50 3.25
CA GLU A 268 26.20 1.06 3.45
C GLU A 268 25.42 0.20 2.45
N ASN A 269 25.30 0.63 1.20
CA ASN A 269 24.83 -0.27 0.15
C ASN A 269 26.00 -1.15 -0.33
N ILE A 270 26.45 -2.01 0.58
CA ILE A 270 27.39 -3.12 0.43
C ILE A 270 28.79 -2.74 -0.10
N GLN A 271 29.80 -2.91 0.76
CA GLN A 271 31.19 -3.04 0.32
C GLN A 271 31.65 -4.48 0.58
N LEU A 272 31.89 -5.22 -0.49
CA LEU A 272 32.49 -6.56 -0.45
C LEU A 272 33.99 -6.40 -0.64
N GLU A 273 34.78 -6.83 0.33
CA GLU A 273 36.24 -6.79 0.29
C GLU A 273 36.82 -8.20 0.32
N ASP A 274 37.87 -8.43 -0.47
CA ASP A 274 38.65 -9.67 -0.42
C ASP A 274 39.47 -9.70 0.86
N ALA A 275 39.30 -10.73 1.68
CA ALA A 275 40.03 -10.88 2.94
C ALA A 275 41.57 -10.87 2.75
N ARG A 276 42.07 -11.22 1.56
CA ARG A 276 43.50 -11.19 1.24
C ARG A 276 44.02 -9.78 0.96
N ALA A 277 43.16 -8.82 0.61
CA ALA A 277 43.53 -7.44 0.32
C ALA A 277 43.72 -6.58 1.59
N LEU A 278 43.40 -7.12 2.77
CA LEU A 278 43.48 -6.42 4.06
C LEU A 278 44.73 -6.78 4.87
N ALA A 279 45.54 -7.71 4.38
CA ALA A 279 46.80 -8.13 5.01
C ALA A 279 48.00 -7.55 4.24
N HIS A 280 48.08 -6.22 4.14
CA HIS A 280 49.31 -5.47 3.86
C HIS A 280 49.24 -4.09 4.52
#